data_AF-A0AAT9SKZ4-F1
#
_entry.id   AF-A0AAT9SKZ4-F1
#
_cell.length_a   1.000
_cell.length_b   1.000
_cell.length_c   1.000
_cell.angle_alpha   90.00
_cell.angle_beta   90.00
_cell.angle_gamma   90.00
#
_symmetry.space_group_name_H-M   'P 1'
#
loop_
_entity.id
_entity.type
_entity.pdbx_description
1 polymer ?
#
loop_
_entity_poly.entity_id
_entity_poly.type
_entity_poly.pdbx_seq_one_letter_code
_entity_poly.pdbx_strand_id
1 'polypeptide(L)'
;MKILLEKYSFFLAYVTISTGLLTASGWWEKGLAENLGDPVISPNGCYRVEAFKPFWILPDIFHPEPDVNEINAPKWFPWWGYPAFFKLYDHRSGQLISETTIYDLEVAGGEITWGSGSKTVFIGMIPVGPNTPDCIGDQPDVSGYDR
;
A
#
# COMPACT_ATOMS: atom_id res chain seq x y z
N MET A 1 -48.57 -8.89 6.94
CA MET A 1 -47.68 -7.86 7.55
C MET A 1 -46.47 -8.48 8.25
N LYS A 2 -46.62 -9.43 9.19
CA LYS A 2 -45.50 -10.12 9.88
C LYS A 2 -44.44 -10.76 8.96
N ILE A 3 -44.88 -11.52 7.94
CA ILE A 3 -43.98 -12.19 6.96
C ILE A 3 -43.17 -11.18 6.13
N LEU A 4 -43.74 -10.01 5.84
CA LEU A 4 -43.06 -8.93 5.11
C LEU A 4 -41.99 -8.25 5.98
N LEU A 5 -42.27 -8.09 7.27
CA LEU A 5 -41.34 -7.51 8.24
C LEU A 5 -40.16 -8.46 8.51
N GLU A 6 -40.41 -9.76 8.66
CA GLU A 6 -39.36 -10.78 8.85
C GLU A 6 -38.43 -10.86 7.63
N LYS A 7 -38.98 -10.90 6.40
CA LYS A 7 -38.18 -10.87 5.17
C LYS A 7 -37.31 -9.63 5.06
N TYR A 8 -37.82 -8.47 5.49
CA TYR A 8 -37.06 -7.23 5.52
C TYR A 8 -35.92 -7.27 6.55
N SER A 9 -36.18 -7.83 7.74
CA SER A 9 -35.16 -8.04 8.77
C SER A 9 -34.05 -9.00 8.32
N PHE A 10 -34.40 -10.10 7.63
CA PHE A 10 -33.41 -11.01 7.05
C PHE A 10 -32.56 -10.35 5.98
N PHE A 11 -33.19 -9.60 5.07
CA PHE A 11 -32.47 -8.87 4.02
C PHE A 11 -31.51 -7.83 4.60
N LEU A 12 -31.96 -7.07 5.60
CA LEU A 12 -31.13 -6.08 6.27
C LEU A 12 -29.93 -6.72 6.98
N ALA A 13 -30.16 -7.80 7.73
CA ALA A 13 -29.10 -8.55 8.40
C ALA A 13 -28.07 -9.09 7.40
N TYR A 14 -28.54 -9.65 6.28
CA TYR A 14 -27.66 -10.14 5.22
C TYR A 14 -26.77 -9.02 4.64
N VAL A 15 -27.34 -7.86 4.32
CA VAL A 15 -26.59 -6.72 3.80
C VAL A 15 -25.56 -6.24 4.81
N THR A 16 -25.94 -6.09 6.09
CA THR A 16 -25.02 -5.65 7.14
C THR A 16 -23.85 -6.62 7.32
N ILE A 17 -24.13 -7.93 7.37
CA ILE A 17 -23.08 -8.96 7.51
C ILE A 17 -22.16 -8.97 6.28
N SER A 18 -22.72 -8.92 5.08
CA SER A 18 -21.95 -8.95 3.84
C SER A 18 -21.02 -7.75 3.72
N THR A 19 -21.52 -6.54 4.01
CA THR A 19 -20.70 -5.32 4.02
C THR A 19 -19.60 -5.39 5.10
N GLY A 20 -19.92 -5.93 6.29
CA GLY A 20 -18.93 -6.12 7.35
C GLY A 20 -17.82 -7.08 6.95
N LEU A 21 -18.17 -8.23 6.34
CA LEU A 21 -17.21 -9.20 5.82
C LEU A 21 -16.36 -8.62 4.70
N LEU A 22 -16.93 -7.82 3.81
CA LEU A 22 -16.20 -7.17 2.73
C LEU A 22 -15.16 -6.17 3.27
N THR A 23 -15.50 -5.37 4.26
CA THR A 23 -14.52 -4.46 4.87
C THR A 23 -13.45 -5.22 5.65
N ALA A 24 -13.81 -6.31 6.31
CA ALA A 24 -12.88 -7.15 7.04
C ALA A 24 -11.93 -7.93 6.12
N SER A 25 -12.35 -8.29 4.91
CA SER A 25 -11.53 -9.08 3.98
C SER A 25 -10.24 -8.35 3.65
N GLY A 26 -10.26 -7.03 3.44
CA GLY A 26 -9.04 -6.26 3.13
C GLY A 26 -7.92 -6.41 4.17
N TRP A 27 -8.25 -6.60 5.45
CA TRP A 27 -7.26 -6.88 6.48
C TRP A 27 -6.63 -8.27 6.34
N TRP A 28 -7.43 -9.28 5.98
CA TRP A 28 -6.93 -10.62 5.73
C TRP A 28 -6.13 -10.70 4.43
N GLU A 29 -6.54 -9.98 3.39
CA GLU A 29 -5.86 -9.95 2.10
C GLU A 29 -4.45 -9.36 2.22
N LYS A 30 -4.26 -8.36 3.08
CA LYS A 30 -2.92 -7.86 3.42
C LYS A 30 -2.18 -8.73 4.44
N GLY A 31 -2.89 -9.31 5.40
CA GLY A 31 -2.30 -10.18 6.44
C GLY A 31 -1.77 -11.52 5.89
N LEU A 32 -2.39 -12.02 4.82
CA LEU A 32 -2.00 -13.24 4.10
C LEU A 32 -1.17 -12.95 2.85
N ALA A 33 -0.73 -11.70 2.67
CA ALA A 33 0.01 -11.28 1.50
C ALA A 33 1.35 -12.02 1.35
N GLU A 34 1.71 -12.30 0.10
CA GLU A 34 2.99 -12.91 -0.24
C GLU A 34 4.06 -11.83 -0.34
N ASN A 35 5.24 -12.08 0.26
CA ASN A 35 6.37 -11.19 0.07
C ASN A 35 6.94 -11.38 -1.34
N LEU A 36 7.13 -10.27 -2.07
CA LEU A 36 7.52 -10.27 -3.47
C LEU A 36 9.03 -10.37 -3.73
N GLY A 37 9.86 -10.39 -2.69
CA GLY A 37 11.30 -10.59 -2.87
C GLY A 37 12.14 -10.13 -1.69
N ASP A 38 13.42 -9.90 -1.95
CA ASP A 38 14.34 -9.44 -0.93
C ASP A 38 14.03 -7.99 -0.52
N PRO A 39 14.13 -7.67 0.78
CA PRO A 39 13.97 -6.30 1.25
C PRO A 39 15.02 -5.38 0.63
N VAL A 40 14.61 -4.17 0.23
CA VAL A 40 15.54 -3.15 -0.25
C VAL A 40 15.91 -2.24 0.92
N ILE A 41 17.21 -2.18 1.22
CA ILE A 41 17.76 -1.35 2.29
C ILE A 41 18.25 -0.04 1.69
N SER A 42 17.99 1.08 2.39
CA SER A 42 18.47 2.39 1.94
C SER A 42 20.01 2.46 1.93
N PRO A 43 20.62 3.30 1.06
CA PRO A 43 22.08 3.41 0.98
C PRO A 43 22.78 3.75 2.30
N ASN A 44 22.10 4.50 3.18
CA ASN A 44 22.57 4.85 4.52
C ASN A 44 22.26 3.81 5.60
N GLY A 45 21.58 2.71 5.24
CA GLY A 45 21.24 1.61 6.15
C GLY A 45 20.13 1.90 7.16
N CYS A 46 19.42 3.02 7.04
CA CYS A 46 18.37 3.39 8.00
C CYS A 46 17.01 2.75 7.73
N TYR A 47 16.66 2.57 6.46
CA TYR A 47 15.31 2.15 6.07
C TYR A 47 15.37 0.81 5.37
N ARG A 48 14.26 0.10 5.49
CA ARG A 48 14.02 -1.13 4.75
C ARG A 48 12.62 -1.07 4.17
N VAL A 49 12.53 -1.27 2.86
CA VAL A 49 11.27 -1.40 2.14
C VAL A 49 11.06 -2.86 1.80
N GLU A 50 9.86 -3.35 2.07
CA GLU A 50 9.40 -4.68 1.65
C GLU A 50 8.15 -4.54 0.77
N ALA A 51 8.12 -5.31 -0.31
CA ALA A 51 7.01 -5.34 -1.26
C ALA A 51 6.16 -6.59 -1.06
N PHE A 52 4.84 -6.43 -1.13
CA PHE A 52 3.89 -7.51 -0.89
C PHE A 52 2.82 -7.56 -1.97
N LYS A 53 2.47 -8.78 -2.39
CA LYS A 53 1.32 -9.03 -3.25
C LYS A 53 0.12 -9.39 -2.37
N PRO A 54 -0.99 -8.65 -2.47
CA PRO A 54 -2.17 -8.95 -1.66
C PRO A 54 -2.74 -10.32 -2.03
N PHE A 55 -3.26 -11.03 -1.03
CA PHE A 55 -3.96 -12.29 -1.21
C PHE A 55 -5.45 -12.03 -1.42
N TRP A 56 -5.85 -11.60 -2.61
CA TRP A 56 -7.25 -11.30 -2.88
C TRP A 56 -8.16 -12.53 -2.77
N ILE A 57 -9.21 -12.39 -1.96
CA ILE A 57 -10.21 -13.45 -1.78
C ILE A 57 -11.25 -13.35 -2.91
N LEU A 58 -11.58 -12.14 -3.33
CA LEU A 58 -12.46 -11.87 -4.45
C LEU A 58 -11.67 -11.67 -5.75
N PRO A 59 -12.31 -11.82 -6.92
CA PRO A 59 -11.68 -11.42 -8.18
C PRO A 59 -11.23 -9.95 -8.18
N ASP A 60 -10.15 -9.67 -8.90
CA ASP A 60 -9.44 -8.38 -9.02
C ASP A 60 -10.38 -7.19 -9.26
N ILE A 61 -11.41 -7.37 -10.11
CA ILE A 61 -12.38 -6.33 -10.48
C ILE A 61 -13.21 -5.80 -9.29
N PHE A 62 -13.27 -6.54 -8.18
CA PHE A 62 -14.00 -6.12 -6.98
C PHE A 62 -13.15 -5.28 -6.02
N HIS A 63 -11.88 -5.05 -6.34
CA HIS A 63 -10.99 -4.19 -5.58
C HIS A 63 -10.83 -2.85 -6.31
N PRO A 64 -11.35 -1.75 -5.76
CA PRO A 64 -11.17 -0.43 -6.36
C PRO A 64 -9.69 -0.04 -6.43
N GLU A 65 -9.27 0.45 -7.58
CA GLU A 65 -7.91 0.94 -7.79
C GLU A 65 -7.83 2.41 -7.32
N PRO A 66 -6.99 2.74 -6.32
CA PRO A 66 -6.86 4.11 -5.83
C PRO A 66 -6.13 4.99 -6.85
N ASP A 67 -6.50 6.28 -6.93
CA ASP A 67 -5.70 7.27 -7.66
C ASP A 67 -4.42 7.57 -6.86
N VAL A 68 -3.27 7.40 -7.49
CA VAL A 68 -1.95 7.59 -6.86
C VAL A 68 -1.76 9.01 -6.35
N ASN A 69 -2.34 9.99 -7.05
CA ASN A 69 -2.26 11.41 -6.67
C ASN A 69 -3.39 11.84 -5.73
N GLU A 70 -4.33 10.94 -5.41
CA GLU A 70 -5.52 11.23 -4.59
C GLU A 70 -6.38 12.41 -5.10
N ILE A 71 -6.33 12.70 -6.40
CA ILE A 71 -7.11 13.79 -7.02
C ILE A 71 -8.50 13.27 -7.39
N ASN A 72 -8.56 12.02 -7.85
CA ASN A 72 -9.77 11.38 -8.35
C ASN A 72 -10.27 10.31 -7.37
N ALA A 73 -11.56 10.00 -7.46
CA ALA A 73 -12.13 8.87 -6.74
C ALA A 73 -11.53 7.54 -7.25
N PRO A 74 -11.43 6.51 -6.40
CA PRO A 74 -10.96 5.19 -6.82
C PRO A 74 -11.77 4.63 -8.00
N LYS A 75 -11.06 4.02 -8.94
CA LYS A 75 -11.67 3.39 -10.11
C LYS A 75 -12.28 2.05 -9.73
N TRP A 76 -13.58 1.92 -9.93
CA TRP A 76 -14.30 0.66 -9.76
C TRP A 76 -14.20 -0.21 -11.00
N PHE A 77 -14.16 -1.54 -10.80
CA PHE A 77 -13.96 -2.54 -11.85
C PHE A 77 -12.70 -2.28 -12.69
N PRO A 78 -11.55 -2.05 -12.04
CA PRO A 78 -10.30 -1.84 -12.75
C PRO A 78 -9.82 -3.14 -13.40
N TRP A 79 -8.90 -2.98 -14.34
CA TRP A 79 -8.04 -4.07 -14.81
C TRP A 79 -6.70 -3.88 -14.12
N TRP A 80 -6.46 -4.67 -13.07
CA TRP A 80 -5.18 -4.66 -12.38
C TRP A 80 -4.13 -5.39 -13.22
N GLY A 81 -3.01 -4.73 -13.47
CA GLY A 81 -1.82 -5.32 -14.08
C GLY A 81 -1.02 -6.10 -13.03
N TYR A 82 -0.51 -5.38 -12.03
CA TYR A 82 0.27 -5.98 -10.95
C TYR A 82 -0.01 -5.34 -9.58
N PRO A 83 -0.99 -5.84 -8.82
CA PRO A 83 -1.34 -5.29 -7.51
C PRO A 83 -0.24 -5.55 -6.49
N ALA A 84 0.23 -4.50 -5.81
CA ALA A 84 1.14 -4.64 -4.69
C ALA A 84 1.00 -3.49 -3.69
N PHE A 85 1.53 -3.70 -2.50
CA PHE A 85 1.70 -2.66 -1.49
C PHE A 85 3.05 -2.79 -0.81
N PHE A 86 3.46 -1.75 -0.10
CA PHE A 86 4.78 -1.66 0.50
C PHE A 86 4.68 -1.40 1.99
N LYS A 87 5.65 -1.95 2.72
CA LYS A 87 5.88 -1.63 4.13
C LYS A 87 7.25 -0.98 4.26
N LEU A 88 7.27 0.18 4.91
CA LEU A 88 8.49 0.89 5.25
C LEU A 88 8.80 0.65 6.73
N TYR A 89 10.02 0.22 6.99
CA TYR A 89 10.54 -0.03 8.32
C TYR A 89 11.74 0.85 8.62
N ASP A 90 11.91 1.21 9.89
CA ASP A 90 13.23 1.54 10.42
C ASP A 90 14.04 0.24 10.46
N HIS A 91 15.10 0.17 9.68
CA HIS A 91 15.94 -1.02 9.55
C HIS A 91 16.70 -1.35 10.84
N ARG A 92 17.05 -0.34 11.65
CA ARG A 92 17.84 -0.48 12.87
C ARG A 92 17.00 -1.05 14.01
N SER A 93 15.76 -0.58 14.13
CA SER A 93 14.84 -1.01 15.20
C SER A 93 13.88 -2.12 14.78
N GLY A 94 13.67 -2.30 13.47
CA GLY A 94 12.65 -3.19 12.92
C GLY A 94 11.23 -2.64 13.04
N GLN A 95 11.05 -1.40 13.50
CA GLN A 95 9.74 -0.79 13.67
C GLN A 95 9.10 -0.48 12.32
N LEU A 96 7.83 -0.85 12.15
CA LEU A 96 7.02 -0.42 11.00
C LEU A 96 6.75 1.08 11.10
N ILE A 97 7.18 1.83 10.09
CA ILE A 97 6.96 3.28 9.96
C ILE A 97 5.63 3.52 9.25
N SER A 98 5.43 2.86 8.11
CA SER A 98 4.22 3.02 7.30
C SER A 98 3.93 1.77 6.46
N GLU A 99 2.68 1.65 6.06
CA GLU A 99 2.20 0.68 5.09
C GLU A 99 1.34 1.42 4.06
N THR A 100 1.57 1.17 2.78
CA THR A 100 0.77 1.79 1.72
C THR A 100 -0.58 1.09 1.57
N THR A 101 -1.52 1.75 0.89
CA THR A 101 -2.60 1.00 0.24
C THR A 101 -2.05 0.14 -0.92
N ILE A 102 -2.92 -0.65 -1.54
CA ILE A 102 -2.58 -1.46 -2.72
C ILE A 102 -2.63 -0.56 -3.96
N TYR A 103 -1.57 -0.57 -4.76
CA TYR A 103 -1.44 0.14 -6.03
C TYR A 103 -1.08 -0.82 -7.14
N ASP A 104 -1.37 -0.42 -8.38
CA ASP A 104 -0.96 -1.17 -9.56
C ASP A 104 0.48 -0.79 -9.92
N LEU A 105 1.42 -1.71 -9.73
CA LEU A 105 2.83 -1.44 -10.02
C LEU A 105 3.12 -1.32 -11.50
N GLU A 106 2.29 -1.88 -12.38
CA GLU A 106 2.46 -1.71 -13.83
C GLU A 106 2.27 -0.24 -14.23
N VAL A 107 1.44 0.49 -13.49
CA VAL A 107 1.12 1.90 -13.75
C VAL A 107 1.92 2.85 -12.87
N ALA A 108 1.99 2.58 -11.57
CA ALA A 108 2.49 3.51 -10.56
C ALA A 108 3.89 3.15 -10.03
N GLY A 109 4.36 1.93 -10.29
CA GLY A 109 5.65 1.44 -9.83
C GLY A 109 6.82 2.12 -10.51
N GLY A 110 8.03 1.84 -10.02
CA GLY A 110 9.25 2.41 -10.56
C GLY A 110 10.42 2.30 -9.60
N GLU A 111 11.45 3.11 -9.81
CA GLU A 111 12.62 3.16 -8.95
C GLU A 111 12.29 3.70 -7.56
N ILE A 112 13.03 3.21 -6.55
CA ILE A 112 12.90 3.71 -5.17
C ILE A 112 13.70 5.00 -5.04
N THR A 113 13.07 6.05 -4.50
CA THR A 113 13.75 7.26 -4.05
C THR A 113 13.57 7.41 -2.55
N TRP A 114 14.65 7.72 -1.85
CA TRP A 114 14.66 7.76 -0.37
C TRP A 114 14.21 9.11 0.21
N GLY A 115 13.81 10.05 -0.66
CA GLY A 115 13.25 11.32 -0.21
C GLY A 115 14.24 12.47 -0.10
N SER A 116 15.33 12.46 -0.89
CA SER A 116 16.24 13.61 -1.01
C SER A 116 15.47 14.89 -1.31
N GLY A 117 15.41 15.78 -0.31
CA GLY A 117 14.67 17.04 -0.35
C GLY A 117 13.16 16.93 -0.06
N SER A 118 12.47 15.88 -0.52
CA SER A 118 11.01 15.69 -0.33
C SER A 118 10.63 15.11 1.04
N LYS A 119 11.59 14.51 1.76
CA LYS A 119 11.38 13.85 3.06
C LYS A 119 10.37 12.70 3.04
N THR A 120 10.17 12.09 1.88
CA THR A 120 9.24 10.98 1.70
C THR A 120 9.87 9.95 0.79
N VAL A 121 9.81 8.68 1.20
CA VAL A 121 10.24 7.55 0.39
C VAL A 121 9.18 7.29 -0.66
N PHE A 122 9.59 7.23 -1.92
CA PHE A 122 8.72 6.92 -3.05
C PHE A 122 9.19 5.66 -3.79
N ILE A 123 8.25 4.97 -4.42
CA ILE A 123 8.51 3.92 -5.39
C ILE A 123 7.75 4.28 -6.66
N GLY A 124 8.46 4.72 -7.69
CA GLY A 124 7.84 5.38 -8.83
C GLY A 124 7.02 6.59 -8.37
N MET A 125 5.70 6.52 -8.52
CA MET A 125 4.76 7.56 -8.10
C MET A 125 4.17 7.34 -6.70
N ILE A 126 4.38 6.17 -6.10
CA ILE A 126 3.72 5.75 -4.86
C ILE A 126 4.42 6.36 -3.64
N PRO A 127 3.75 7.20 -2.84
CA PRO A 127 4.29 7.64 -1.55
C PRO A 127 4.26 6.48 -0.56
N VAL A 128 5.42 5.99 -0.16
CA VAL A 128 5.51 4.87 0.79
C VAL A 128 5.37 5.35 2.23
N GLY A 129 6.05 6.44 2.57
CA GLY A 129 6.02 7.00 3.91
C GLY A 129 7.05 8.10 4.13
N PRO A 130 6.96 8.82 5.25
CA PRO A 130 7.92 9.84 5.59
C PRO A 130 9.30 9.22 5.82
N ASN A 131 10.34 9.99 5.50
CA ASN A 131 11.66 9.71 6.07
C ASN A 131 11.66 10.08 7.57
N THR A 132 12.51 9.44 8.35
CA THR A 132 12.77 9.84 9.73
C THR A 132 13.86 10.92 9.75
N PRO A 133 13.66 12.02 10.50
CA PRO A 133 14.59 13.16 10.49
C PRO A 133 15.94 12.86 11.14
N ASP A 134 16.04 11.78 11.92
CA ASP A 134 17.25 11.33 12.60
C ASP A 134 18.16 10.46 11.69
N CYS A 135 17.68 10.09 10.51
CA CYS A 135 18.48 9.41 9.50
C CYS A 135 19.05 10.43 8.50
N ILE A 136 20.24 10.94 8.83
CA ILE A 136 20.98 11.87 7.99
C ILE A 136 21.65 11.08 6.86
N GLY A 137 21.16 11.24 5.63
CA GLY A 137 21.75 10.57 4.46
C GLY A 137 20.95 10.70 3.16
N ASP A 138 19.79 11.37 3.16
CA ASP A 138 19.07 11.73 1.93
C ASP A 138 19.70 12.92 1.19
N GLN A 139 20.93 13.29 1.51
CA GLN A 139 21.68 14.25 0.69
C GLN A 139 22.51 13.45 -0.31
N PRO A 140 22.43 13.74 -1.63
CA PRO A 140 23.44 13.26 -2.55
C PRO A 140 24.78 13.74 -2.01
N ASP A 141 25.77 12.85 -2.00
CA ASP A 141 27.13 13.20 -1.63
C ASP A 141 27.59 14.35 -2.52
N VAL A 142 27.60 15.58 -1.98
CA VAL A 142 28.21 16.74 -2.62
C VAL A 142 29.72 16.63 -2.41
N SER A 143 30.32 15.53 -2.89
CA SER A 143 31.77 15.33 -2.98
C SER A 143 32.23 14.98 -4.39
N GLY A 144 31.34 15.10 -5.38
CA GLY A 144 31.60 14.72 -6.78
C GLY A 144 31.84 15.84 -7.79
N TYR A 145 31.95 17.11 -7.38
CA TYR A 145 32.35 18.22 -8.26
C TYR A 145 33.77 18.68 -7.92
N ASP A 146 34.74 17.81 -8.19
CA ASP A 146 36.12 18.22 -8.49
C ASP A 146 36.60 17.37 -9.67
N ARG A 147 36.34 17.87 -10.89
CA ARG A 147 37.21 17.67 -12.05
C ARG A 147 36.99 18.73 -13.12
#